data_AF-A0A0B6VM44-F1
#
_entry.id   AF-A0A0B6VM44-F1
#
_cell.length_a   1.000
_cell.length_b   1.000
_cell.length_c   1.000
_cell.angle_alpha   90.00
_cell.angle_beta   90.00
_cell.angle_gamma   90.00
#
_symmetry.space_group_name_H-M   'P 1'
#
loop_
_entity.id
_entity.type
_entity.pdbx_description
1 polymer ?
#
loop_
_entity_poly.entity_id
_entity_poly.type
_entity_poly.pdbx_seq_one_letter_code
_entity_poly.pdbx_strand_id
1 'polypeptide(L)'
;MKSYLILLLVLLSINIYGQSIKYPSWIKGIWFNKYESNTKKFIFWKFENDSIFYSHGQLSFIKSKSTCLNKKYSNYIFLSKADTNLFHFVLIKGYDTIKYSFKLSNIHDKKLLKMTFESKVTHKKITSESCNLWLVR
;
A
#
# COMPACT_ATOMS: atom_id res chain seq x y z
N MET A 1 -39.20 -23.19 22.22
CA MET A 1 -38.07 -22.23 22.28
C MET A 1 -36.98 -22.57 21.25
N LYS A 2 -37.30 -22.56 19.94
CA LYS A 2 -36.32 -22.89 18.87
C LYS A 2 -36.14 -21.77 17.82
N SER A 3 -37.08 -20.83 17.70
CA SER A 3 -37.01 -19.75 16.70
C SER A 3 -36.05 -18.61 17.04
N TYR A 4 -35.74 -18.37 18.32
CA TYR A 4 -34.85 -17.27 18.72
C TYR A 4 -33.38 -17.52 18.37
N LEU A 5 -32.97 -18.78 18.24
CA LEU A 5 -31.58 -19.14 17.93
C LEU A 5 -31.20 -18.79 16.48
N ILE A 6 -32.16 -18.92 15.56
CA ILE A 6 -31.96 -18.68 14.13
C ILE A 6 -31.83 -17.17 13.86
N LEU A 7 -32.60 -16.33 14.58
CA LEU A 7 -32.48 -14.88 14.48
C LEU A 7 -31.11 -14.37 14.96
N LEU A 8 -30.57 -14.95 16.02
CA LEU A 8 -29.26 -14.60 16.57
C LEU A 8 -28.12 -14.96 15.59
N LEU A 9 -28.23 -16.10 14.90
CA LEU A 9 -27.27 -16.53 13.88
C LEU A 9 -27.29 -15.63 12.63
N VAL A 10 -28.46 -15.14 12.23
CA VAL A 10 -28.57 -14.17 11.13
C VAL A 10 -27.97 -12.81 11.53
N LEU A 11 -28.19 -12.34 12.76
CA LEU A 11 -27.60 -11.10 13.28
C LEU A 11 -26.06 -11.16 13.42
N LEU A 12 -25.51 -12.32 13.75
CA LEU A 12 -24.05 -12.53 13.81
C LEU A 12 -23.38 -12.51 12.42
N SER A 13 -24.09 -12.94 11.37
CA SER A 13 -23.55 -12.97 10.00
C SER A 13 -23.37 -11.60 9.34
N ILE A 14 -23.94 -10.54 9.92
CA ILE A 14 -23.91 -9.17 9.35
C ILE A 14 -22.65 -8.39 9.76
N ASN A 15 -21.87 -8.89 10.74
CA ASN A 15 -20.68 -8.20 11.25
C ASN A 15 -19.38 -8.48 10.46
N ILE A 16 -19.44 -9.12 9.29
CA ILE A 16 -18.26 -9.41 8.45
C ILE A 16 -17.95 -8.24 7.49
N TYR A 17 -18.64 -7.10 7.61
CA TYR A 17 -18.31 -5.90 6.84
C TYR A 17 -17.38 -4.96 7.60
N GLY A 18 -16.15 -4.86 7.12
CA GLY A 18 -15.35 -3.65 7.28
C GLY A 18 -14.19 -3.74 8.27
N GLN A 19 -13.24 -4.66 8.05
CA GLN A 19 -11.87 -4.36 8.49
C GLN A 19 -11.33 -3.23 7.59
N SER A 20 -11.54 -1.99 8.00
CA SER A 20 -10.86 -0.85 7.39
C SER A 20 -9.36 -1.07 7.61
N ILE A 21 -8.58 -1.13 6.54
CA ILE A 21 -7.14 -1.40 6.61
C ILE A 21 -6.49 -0.17 7.23
N LYS A 22 -6.40 -0.11 8.57
CA LYS A 22 -5.77 1.03 9.23
C LYS A 22 -4.26 0.96 9.03
N TYR A 23 -3.75 1.79 8.11
CA TYR A 23 -2.31 1.98 7.97
C TYR A 23 -1.70 2.52 9.26
N PRO A 24 -0.49 2.06 9.63
CA PRO A 24 0.21 2.57 10.80
C PRO A 24 0.45 4.08 10.66
N SER A 25 0.37 4.81 11.79
CA SER A 25 0.47 6.28 11.79
C SER A 25 1.74 6.80 11.13
N TRP A 26 2.84 6.04 11.23
CA TRP A 26 4.13 6.42 10.67
C TRP A 26 4.21 6.33 9.14
N ILE A 27 3.34 5.57 8.46
CA ILE A 27 3.35 5.48 6.99
C ILE A 27 2.37 6.47 6.33
N LYS A 28 1.40 6.98 7.09
CA LYS A 28 0.42 7.94 6.58
C LYS A 28 1.11 9.20 6.08
N GLY A 29 0.62 9.74 4.96
CA GLY A 29 1.17 10.93 4.30
C GLY A 29 1.71 10.63 2.91
N ILE A 30 2.48 11.58 2.39
CA ILE A 30 3.04 11.53 1.04
C ILE A 30 4.54 11.30 1.12
N TRP A 31 5.02 10.27 0.44
CA TRP A 31 6.42 9.87 0.37
C TRP A 31 6.98 10.02 -1.04
N PHE A 32 8.21 10.51 -1.19
CA PHE A 32 8.83 10.72 -2.51
C PHE A 32 10.33 10.44 -2.53
N ASN A 33 10.87 10.06 -3.69
CA ASN A 33 12.30 9.91 -3.90
C ASN A 33 12.95 11.25 -4.26
N LYS A 34 13.67 11.87 -3.30
CA LYS A 34 14.34 13.16 -3.51
C LYS A 34 15.59 13.09 -4.41
N TYR A 35 16.22 11.92 -4.52
CA TYR A 35 17.54 11.75 -5.13
C TYR A 35 17.52 11.39 -6.62
N GLU A 36 16.36 11.43 -7.26
CA GLU A 36 16.30 11.29 -8.71
C GLU A 36 16.62 12.65 -9.34
N SER A 37 17.48 12.69 -10.35
CA SER A 37 17.84 13.95 -11.01
C SER A 37 16.75 14.37 -12.02
N ASN A 38 16.04 13.38 -12.56
CA ASN A 38 14.93 13.61 -13.46
C ASN A 38 13.60 13.68 -12.70
N THR A 39 13.09 14.88 -12.49
CA THR A 39 11.81 15.12 -11.79
C THR A 39 10.64 14.33 -12.39
N LYS A 40 10.65 13.99 -13.69
CA LYS A 40 9.62 13.15 -14.33
C LYS A 40 9.61 11.71 -13.82
N LYS A 41 10.71 11.23 -13.24
CA LYS A 41 10.85 9.89 -12.65
C LYS A 41 10.57 9.86 -11.15
N PHE A 42 10.15 10.98 -10.56
CA PHE A 42 9.80 10.99 -9.14
C PHE A 42 8.56 10.11 -8.94
N ILE A 43 8.63 9.21 -7.97
CA ILE A 43 7.51 8.36 -7.58
C ILE A 43 7.00 8.89 -6.25
N PHE A 44 5.77 9.37 -6.26
CA PHE A 44 5.06 9.78 -5.06
C PHE A 44 4.14 8.65 -4.61
N TRP A 45 4.21 8.31 -3.33
CA TRP A 45 3.32 7.35 -2.67
C TRP A 45 2.48 8.08 -1.64
N LYS A 46 1.17 7.93 -1.69
CA LYS A 46 0.25 8.51 -0.73
C LYS A 46 -0.54 7.41 -0.05
N PHE A 47 -0.42 7.34 1.27
CA PHE A 47 -1.17 6.40 2.12
C PHE A 47 -2.25 7.17 2.87
N GLU A 48 -3.51 6.92 2.53
CA GLU A 48 -4.69 7.52 3.16
C GLU A 48 -5.64 6.43 3.60
N ASN A 49 -6.04 6.45 4.88
CA ASN A 49 -7.00 5.53 5.52
C ASN A 49 -7.11 4.14 4.89
N ASP A 50 -7.89 3.95 3.82
CA ASP A 50 -8.12 2.64 3.19
C ASP A 50 -7.58 2.52 1.75
N SER A 51 -6.76 3.45 1.27
CA SER A 51 -6.30 3.56 -0.11
C SER A 51 -4.83 3.96 -0.23
N ILE A 52 -4.17 3.32 -1.19
CA ILE A 52 -2.79 3.66 -1.60
C ILE A 52 -2.86 4.28 -2.98
N PHE A 53 -2.27 5.45 -3.13
CA PHE A 53 -2.12 6.12 -4.42
C PHE A 53 -0.65 6.23 -4.76
N TYR A 54 -0.35 6.17 -6.05
CA TYR A 54 0.95 6.55 -6.54
C TYR A 54 0.85 7.45 -7.77
N SER A 55 1.81 8.34 -7.95
CA SER A 55 1.94 9.17 -9.14
C SER A 55 3.40 9.31 -9.56
N HIS A 56 3.62 9.60 -10.84
CA HIS A 56 4.94 9.88 -11.39
C HIS A 56 5.06 11.37 -11.73
N GLY A 57 6.25 11.94 -11.55
CA GLY A 57 6.58 13.26 -12.04
C GLY A 57 6.34 14.38 -11.04
N GLN A 58 5.29 15.18 -11.23
CA GLN A 58 5.03 16.33 -10.36
C GLN A 58 4.05 15.96 -9.24
N LEU A 59 4.31 16.48 -8.02
CA LEU A 59 3.44 16.35 -6.85
C LEU A 59 2.11 17.10 -7.06
N SER A 60 1.21 16.53 -7.85
CA SER A 60 -0.14 17.06 -7.98
C SER A 60 -1.16 15.94 -7.88
N PHE A 61 -1.44 15.47 -6.67
CA PHE A 61 -2.55 14.52 -6.44
C PHE A 61 -3.92 15.09 -6.88
N ILE A 62 -3.99 16.41 -7.14
CA ILE A 62 -5.16 17.15 -7.63
C ILE A 62 -5.16 17.32 -9.17
N LYS A 63 -4.00 17.40 -9.84
CA LYS A 63 -3.91 17.69 -11.31
C LYS A 63 -3.25 16.57 -12.13
N SER A 64 -2.40 15.74 -11.53
CA SER A 64 -1.80 14.57 -12.18
C SER A 64 -2.70 13.36 -12.07
N LYS A 65 -2.57 12.44 -13.03
CA LYS A 65 -3.19 11.12 -13.05
C LYS A 65 -2.67 10.27 -11.87
N SER A 66 -3.11 10.58 -10.65
CA SER A 66 -2.83 9.73 -9.49
C SER A 66 -3.53 8.40 -9.69
N THR A 67 -2.79 7.33 -9.53
CA THR A 67 -3.30 5.99 -9.75
C THR A 67 -3.60 5.37 -8.39
N CYS A 68 -4.88 5.17 -8.10
CA CYS A 68 -5.32 4.40 -6.94
C CYS A 68 -4.98 2.92 -7.19
N LEU A 69 -4.18 2.32 -6.31
CA LEU A 69 -3.80 0.91 -6.44
C LEU A 69 -5.03 -0.01 -6.41
N ASN A 70 -5.98 0.25 -5.51
CA ASN A 70 -7.19 -0.55 -5.38
C ASN A 70 -8.02 -0.53 -6.68
N LYS A 71 -8.04 0.60 -7.40
CA LYS A 71 -8.72 0.70 -8.71
C LYS A 71 -7.93 0.03 -9.83
N LYS A 72 -6.60 0.24 -9.88
CA LYS A 72 -5.74 -0.35 -10.91
C LYS A 72 -5.70 -1.88 -10.83
N TYR A 73 -5.72 -2.41 -9.61
CA TYR A 73 -5.64 -3.84 -9.31
C TYR A 73 -6.95 -4.34 -8.70
N SER A 74 -8.10 -3.88 -9.22
CA SER A 74 -9.43 -4.27 -8.73
C SER A 74 -9.68 -5.78 -8.72
N ASN A 75 -9.02 -6.49 -9.64
CA ASN A 75 -9.18 -7.94 -9.84
C ASN A 75 -8.07 -8.74 -9.14
N TYR A 76 -7.32 -8.11 -8.24
CA TYR A 76 -6.28 -8.75 -7.42
C TYR A 76 -6.76 -8.83 -5.97
N ILE A 77 -6.35 -9.88 -5.27
CA ILE A 77 -6.51 -10.01 -3.83
C ILE A 77 -5.45 -9.13 -3.16
N PHE A 78 -5.88 -8.22 -2.29
CA PHE A 78 -5.01 -7.33 -1.53
C PHE A 78 -4.79 -7.90 -0.12
N LEU A 79 -3.54 -8.27 0.19
CA LEU A 79 -3.12 -8.68 1.53
C LEU A 79 -2.15 -7.65 2.08
N SER A 80 -2.29 -7.23 3.33
CA SER A 80 -1.33 -6.32 3.95
C SER A 80 -1.00 -6.74 5.37
N LYS A 81 0.22 -6.41 5.80
CA LYS A 81 0.70 -6.64 7.17
C LYS A 81 1.54 -5.45 7.59
N ALA A 82 1.30 -4.98 8.81
CA ALA A 82 2.03 -3.89 9.43
C ALA A 82 2.66 -4.36 10.73
N ASP A 83 3.82 -3.80 11.04
CA ASP A 83 4.55 -3.89 12.29
C ASP A 83 5.05 -2.48 12.68
N THR A 84 5.80 -2.38 13.76
CA THR A 84 6.39 -1.16 14.32
C THR A 84 7.24 -0.38 13.32
N ASN A 85 8.00 -1.05 12.47
CA ASN A 85 8.91 -0.45 11.50
C ASN A 85 8.79 -0.99 10.08
N LEU A 86 7.86 -1.91 9.83
CA LEU A 86 7.71 -2.58 8.54
C LEU A 86 6.25 -2.59 8.14
N PHE A 87 5.97 -2.17 6.92
CA PHE A 87 4.68 -2.32 6.29
C PHE A 87 4.88 -2.99 4.95
N HIS A 88 4.16 -4.07 4.68
CA HIS A 88 4.16 -4.65 3.34
C HIS A 88 2.75 -5.00 2.91
N PHE A 89 2.52 -4.91 1.62
CA PHE A 89 1.31 -5.42 1.00
C PHE A 89 1.64 -6.24 -0.23
N VAL A 90 0.78 -7.19 -0.52
CA VAL A 90 0.89 -8.17 -1.59
C VAL A 90 -0.40 -8.13 -2.41
N LEU A 91 -0.25 -8.00 -3.72
CA LEU A 91 -1.32 -8.12 -4.70
C LEU A 91 -1.18 -9.48 -5.37
N ILE A 92 -2.24 -10.29 -5.33
CA ILE A 92 -2.23 -11.65 -5.89
C ILE A 92 -3.34 -11.79 -6.94
N LYS A 93 -2.99 -12.29 -8.13
CA LYS A 93 -3.98 -12.69 -9.15
C LYS A 93 -3.50 -13.97 -9.85
N GLY A 94 -4.13 -15.09 -9.52
CA GLY A 94 -3.66 -16.40 -9.98
C GLY A 94 -2.23 -16.66 -9.48
N TYR A 95 -1.28 -16.73 -10.40
CA TYR A 95 0.13 -16.91 -10.11
C TYR A 95 0.95 -15.60 -10.09
N ASP A 96 0.33 -14.47 -10.44
CA ASP A 96 0.97 -13.17 -10.41
C ASP A 96 0.98 -12.61 -9.00
N THR A 97 2.17 -12.29 -8.50
CA THR A 97 2.39 -11.74 -7.16
C THR A 97 3.19 -10.46 -7.25
N ILE A 98 2.66 -9.38 -6.70
CA ILE A 98 3.36 -8.10 -6.57
C ILE A 98 3.46 -7.75 -5.10
N LYS A 99 4.68 -7.61 -4.60
CA LYS A 99 4.98 -7.31 -3.20
C LYS A 99 5.66 -5.96 -3.08
N TYR A 100 5.11 -5.11 -2.24
CA TYR A 100 5.74 -3.86 -1.82
C TYR A 100 6.05 -3.95 -0.34
N SER A 101 7.29 -3.65 0.05
CA SER A 101 7.68 -3.59 1.46
C SER A 101 8.34 -2.25 1.75
N PHE A 102 7.85 -1.59 2.79
CA PHE A 102 8.26 -0.28 3.28
C PHE A 102 8.82 -0.45 4.68
N LYS A 103 10.13 -0.19 4.83
CA LYS A 103 10.83 -0.26 6.10
C LYS A 103 11.14 1.15 6.58
N LEU A 104 10.63 1.51 7.74
CA LEU A 104 10.98 2.74 8.44
C LEU A 104 12.37 2.60 9.06
N SER A 105 13.26 3.53 8.72
CA SER A 105 14.62 3.61 9.23
C SER A 105 14.85 5.02 9.80
N ASN A 106 15.53 5.11 10.94
CA ASN A 106 15.98 6.39 11.47
C ASN A 106 17.38 6.68 10.95
N ILE A 107 17.57 7.80 10.27
CA ILE A 107 18.87 8.25 9.78
C ILE A 107 19.04 9.72 10.16
N HIS A 108 20.03 10.03 10.99
CA HIS A 108 20.35 11.40 11.46
C HIS A 108 19.10 12.15 11.98
N ASP A 109 18.38 11.52 12.91
CA ASP A 109 17.13 12.05 13.51
C ASP A 109 15.98 12.32 12.54
N LYS A 110 16.12 11.93 11.27
CA LYS A 110 15.07 11.98 10.25
C LYS A 110 14.53 10.58 9.99
N LYS A 111 13.20 10.48 9.96
CA LYS A 111 12.49 9.27 9.54
C LYS A 111 12.62 9.10 8.02
N LEU A 112 13.32 8.06 7.59
CA LEU A 112 13.45 7.67 6.20
C LEU A 112 12.67 6.38 5.96
N LEU A 113 11.97 6.31 4.83
CA LEU A 113 11.29 5.09 4.40
C LEU A 113 12.11 4.44 3.30
N LYS A 114 12.58 3.21 3.51
CA LYS A 114 13.16 2.39 2.44
C LYS A 114 12.04 1.57 1.81
N MET A 115 11.73 1.85 0.56
CA MET A 115 10.81 1.03 -0.23
C MET A 115 11.59 -0.03 -0.99
N THR A 116 11.07 -1.24 -0.95
CA THR A 116 11.50 -2.38 -1.78
C THR A 116 10.29 -2.87 -2.55
N PHE A 117 10.47 -3.05 -3.84
CA PHE A 117 9.49 -3.57 -4.78
C PHE A 117 9.99 -4.90 -5.30
N GLU A 118 9.11 -5.89 -5.30
CA GLU A 118 9.36 -7.20 -5.86
C GLU A 118 8.12 -7.64 -6.64
N SER A 119 8.31 -8.09 -7.89
CA SER A 119 7.23 -8.69 -8.65
C SER A 119 7.64 -10.03 -9.25
N LYS A 120 6.74 -11.00 -9.14
CA LYS A 120 6.85 -12.34 -9.68
C LYS A 120 5.63 -12.61 -10.56
N VAL A 121 5.86 -12.82 -11.85
CA VAL A 121 4.84 -13.20 -12.83
C VAL A 121 5.27 -14.56 -13.35
N THR A 122 4.42 -15.59 -13.25
CA THR A 122 4.74 -16.89 -13.86
C THR A 122 5.01 -16.67 -15.35
N HIS A 123 6.19 -17.10 -15.81
CA HIS A 123 6.80 -16.87 -17.13
C HIS A 123 7.66 -15.59 -17.32
N LYS A 124 7.87 -14.76 -16.29
CA LYS A 124 8.84 -13.65 -16.34
C LYS A 124 9.80 -13.62 -15.15
N LYS A 125 10.99 -13.08 -15.42
CA LYS A 125 12.09 -12.86 -14.46
C LYS A 125 11.57 -12.09 -13.24
N ILE A 126 12.03 -12.48 -12.04
CA ILE A 126 11.81 -11.71 -10.82
C ILE A 126 12.50 -10.36 -11.01
N THR A 127 11.73 -9.28 -10.90
CA THR A 127 12.26 -7.91 -10.91
C THR A 127 12.18 -7.36 -9.50
N SER A 128 13.32 -6.89 -8.98
CA SER A 128 13.44 -6.28 -7.66
C SER A 128 14.04 -4.89 -7.80
N GLU A 129 13.40 -3.90 -7.19
CA GLU A 129 13.89 -2.52 -7.16
C GLU A 129 13.83 -2.00 -5.72
N SER A 130 14.70 -1.05 -5.38
CA SER A 130 14.65 -0.39 -4.07
C SER A 130 14.94 1.09 -4.20
N CYS A 131 14.24 1.91 -3.43
CA CYS A 131 14.48 3.34 -3.37
C CYS A 131 14.21 3.90 -1.98
N ASN A 132 14.86 5.02 -1.69
CA ASN A 132 14.67 5.76 -0.44
C ASN A 132 13.62 6.85 -0.66
N LEU A 133 12.62 6.87 0.19
CA LEU A 133 11.51 7.81 0.16
C LEU A 133 11.54 8.70 1.41
N TRP A 134 11.18 9.96 1.19
CA TRP A 134 11.14 11.04 2.18
C TRP A 134 9.71 11.50 2.38
N LEU A 135 9.36 11.84 3.62
CA LEU A 135 8.03 12.36 3.95
C LEU A 135 7.90 13.83 3.51
N VAL A 136 6.87 14.14 2.76
CA VAL A 136 6.36 15.50 2.53
C VAL A 136 5.26 15.74 3.55
N ARG A 137 5.39 16.79 4.36
CA ARG A 137 4.31 17.31 5.21
C ARG A 137 3.70 18.54 4.58
#